data_AF-K7EP71-F1
#
_entry.id   AF-K7EP71-F1
#
_cell.length_a   1.000
_cell.length_b   1.000
_cell.length_c   1.000
_cell.angle_alpha   90.00
_cell.angle_beta   90.00
_cell.angle_gamma   90.00
#
_symmetry.space_group_name_H-M   'P 1'
#
loop_
_entity.id
_entity.type
_entity.pdbx_description
1 polymer ?
#
loop_
_entity_poly.entity_id
_entity_poly.type
_entity_poly.pdbx_seq_one_letter_code
_entity_poly.pdbx_strand_id
1 'polypeptide(L)'
;MDGPRQDATLDEEEDMVIIYNRVPKTASTSFTNIAYDLCAKNKYHVLHINTTKNNPVMSLQDQVRFVKNITSWKEMKPGFYHGHVSYLDFAKFGVKKKPIYINVIRDPIER
;
A
#
# COMPACT_ATOMS: atom_id res chain seq x y z
N MET A 1 -32.74 9.35 19.69
CA MET A 1 -31.58 8.62 20.25
C MET A 1 -30.72 8.21 19.08
N ASP A 2 -29.85 9.11 18.62
CA ASP A 2 -28.92 8.85 17.52
C ASP A 2 -27.54 8.60 18.14
N GLY A 3 -27.09 7.35 18.08
CA GLY A 3 -25.84 6.90 18.70
C GLY A 3 -24.59 7.25 17.87
N PRO A 4 -23.39 7.11 18.48
CA PRO A 4 -22.12 7.46 17.85
C PRO A 4 -21.77 6.39 16.79
N ARG A 5 -22.19 6.60 15.54
CA ARG A 5 -21.86 5.71 14.41
C ARG A 5 -20.98 6.36 13.34
N GLN A 6 -20.73 7.67 13.42
CA GLN A 6 -19.92 8.39 12.42
C GLN A 6 -18.43 8.50 12.79
N ASP A 7 -18.08 8.51 14.07
CA ASP A 7 -16.67 8.68 14.49
C ASP A 7 -15.81 7.44 14.20
N ALA A 8 -16.37 6.23 14.39
CA ALA A 8 -15.62 4.98 14.18
C ALA A 8 -15.21 4.76 12.72
N THR A 9 -16.00 5.22 11.74
CA THR A 9 -15.70 5.07 10.32
C THR A 9 -14.60 6.02 9.86
N LEU A 10 -14.50 7.21 10.46
CA LEU A 10 -13.47 8.20 10.13
C LEU A 10 -12.10 7.73 10.64
N ASP A 11 -12.04 7.21 11.86
CA ASP A 11 -10.80 6.63 12.43
C ASP A 11 -10.30 5.42 11.61
N GLU A 12 -11.21 4.63 11.03
CA GLU A 12 -10.86 3.52 10.16
C GLU A 12 -10.27 3.97 8.82
N GLU A 13 -10.75 5.09 8.27
CA GLU A 13 -10.24 5.71 7.05
C GLU A 13 -8.89 6.40 7.28
N GLU A 14 -8.69 7.06 8.42
CA GLU A 14 -7.43 7.75 8.74
C GLU A 14 -6.24 6.78 8.88
N ASP A 15 -6.48 5.55 9.37
CA ASP A 15 -5.43 4.53 9.50
C ASP A 15 -5.38 3.56 8.29
N MET A 16 -5.96 3.93 7.15
CA MET A 16 -6.03 3.07 5.96
C MET A 16 -4.71 3.06 5.18
N VAL A 17 -4.24 1.87 4.80
CA VAL A 17 -3.08 1.71 3.93
C VAL A 17 -3.40 0.77 2.77
N ILE A 18 -3.11 1.22 1.56
CA ILE A 18 -3.17 0.44 0.33
C ILE A 18 -1.76 0.10 -0.13
N ILE A 19 -1.52 -1.17 -0.45
CA ILE A 19 -0.30 -1.64 -1.12
C ILE A 19 -0.64 -2.08 -2.54
N TYR A 20 -0.10 -1.36 -3.51
CA TYR A 20 -0.11 -1.68 -4.92
C TYR A 20 1.24 -2.29 -5.33
N ASN A 21 1.37 -3.61 -5.18
CA ASN A 21 2.61 -4.34 -5.47
C ASN A 21 2.73 -4.61 -6.99
N ARG A 22 2.90 -3.53 -7.74
CA ARG A 22 2.73 -3.46 -9.19
C ARG A 22 3.59 -4.45 -9.98
N VAL A 23 2.95 -5.11 -10.94
CA VAL A 23 3.62 -5.96 -11.94
C VAL A 23 4.17 -5.09 -13.09
N PRO A 24 5.38 -5.38 -13.62
CA PRO A 24 5.90 -4.70 -14.79
C PRO A 24 4.98 -4.86 -16.02
N LYS A 25 4.89 -3.80 -16.84
CA LYS A 25 4.23 -3.81 -18.16
C LYS A 25 2.71 -4.10 -18.15
N THR A 26 2.03 -3.80 -17.04
CA THR A 26 0.57 -3.98 -16.90
C THR A 26 -0.19 -2.64 -16.79
N ALA A 27 0.27 -1.60 -17.49
CA ALA A 27 -0.24 -0.22 -17.38
C ALA A 27 -0.13 0.37 -15.96
N SER A 28 0.76 -0.18 -15.13
CA SER A 28 0.91 0.21 -13.73
C SER A 28 1.35 1.67 -13.53
N THR A 29 2.07 2.25 -14.50
CA THR A 29 2.44 3.68 -14.45
C THR A 29 1.21 4.56 -14.57
N SER A 30 0.31 4.25 -15.51
CA SER A 30 -0.93 5.00 -15.70
C SER A 30 -1.81 4.94 -14.45
N PHE A 31 -1.96 3.76 -13.85
CA PHE A 31 -2.74 3.60 -12.62
C PHE A 31 -2.13 4.37 -11.44
N THR A 32 -0.81 4.28 -11.25
CA THR A 32 -0.10 5.02 -10.20
C THR A 32 -0.23 6.54 -10.36
N ASN A 33 -0.24 7.06 -11.59
CA ASN A 33 -0.37 8.51 -11.82
C ASN A 33 -1.73 9.04 -11.34
N ILE A 34 -2.81 8.28 -11.50
CA ILE A 34 -4.13 8.64 -10.95
C ILE A 34 -4.04 8.81 -9.42
N ALA A 35 -3.30 7.94 -8.73
CA ALA A 35 -3.10 8.08 -7.29
C ALA A 35 -2.33 9.36 -6.94
N TYR A 36 -1.27 9.69 -7.69
CA TYR A 36 -0.53 10.94 -7.50
C TYR A 36 -1.38 12.19 -7.76
N ASP A 37 -2.21 12.20 -8.80
CA ASP A 37 -3.03 13.36 -9.16
C ASP A 37 -4.13 13.63 -8.12
N LEU A 38 -4.63 12.59 -7.47
CA LEU A 38 -5.75 12.68 -6.52
C LEU A 38 -5.32 12.79 -5.05
N CYS A 39 -4.06 12.49 -4.72
CA CYS A 39 -3.61 12.39 -3.32
C CYS A 39 -3.76 13.70 -2.54
N ALA A 40 -3.44 14.84 -3.16
CA ALA A 40 -3.55 16.15 -2.54
C ALA A 40 -5.02 16.52 -2.25
N LYS A 41 -5.93 16.25 -3.20
CA LYS A 41 -7.35 16.58 -3.06
C LYS A 41 -8.04 15.68 -2.04
N ASN A 42 -7.70 14.40 -2.05
CA ASN A 42 -8.31 13.38 -1.18
C ASN A 42 -7.55 13.19 0.14
N LYS A 43 -6.49 13.98 0.40
CA LYS A 43 -5.73 14.02 1.65
C LYS A 43 -5.14 12.67 2.07
N TYR A 44 -4.46 12.00 1.14
CA TYR A 44 -3.69 10.78 1.43
C TYR A 44 -2.28 10.89 0.85
N HIS A 45 -1.38 9.98 1.25
CA HIS A 45 0.02 9.98 0.85
C HIS A 45 0.30 8.93 -0.21
N VAL A 46 1.17 9.23 -1.18
CA VAL A 46 1.62 8.25 -2.19
C VAL A 46 3.11 8.06 -2.08
N LEU A 47 3.56 6.82 -1.84
CA LEU A 47 4.96 6.47 -1.64
C LEU A 47 5.40 5.36 -2.59
N HIS A 48 6.58 5.55 -3.20
CA HIS A 48 7.21 4.54 -4.04
C HIS A 48 8.16 3.67 -3.21
N ILE A 49 7.97 2.35 -3.26
CA ILE A 49 8.84 1.36 -2.65
C ILE A 49 9.93 1.01 -3.66
N ASN A 50 11.16 1.38 -3.35
CA ASN A 50 12.32 1.01 -4.14
C ASN A 50 13.07 -0.16 -3.47
N THR A 51 13.40 -1.19 -4.22
CA THR A 51 14.21 -2.32 -3.76
C THR A 51 15.56 -2.34 -4.47
N THR A 52 16.60 -2.77 -3.76
CA THR A 52 17.95 -2.87 -4.33
C THR A 52 17.94 -3.76 -5.57
N LYS A 53 18.45 -3.24 -6.70
CA LYS A 53 18.46 -3.91 -8.01
C LYS A 53 17.07 -4.31 -8.52
N ASN A 54 15.99 -3.65 -8.08
CA ASN A 54 14.61 -4.02 -8.39
C ASN A 54 14.28 -5.49 -8.05
N ASN A 55 14.94 -6.05 -7.03
CA ASN A 55 14.65 -7.41 -6.57
C ASN A 55 13.24 -7.43 -5.96
N PRO A 56 12.31 -8.25 -6.47
CA PRO A 56 10.95 -8.30 -5.93
C PRO A 56 10.90 -8.96 -4.53
N VAL A 57 11.93 -9.70 -4.14
CA VAL A 57 11.98 -10.41 -2.85
C VAL A 57 12.84 -9.63 -1.86
N MET A 58 12.21 -9.18 -0.78
CA MET A 58 12.89 -8.58 0.37
C MET A 58 13.52 -9.64 1.27
N SER A 59 14.66 -9.33 1.90
CA SER A 59 15.22 -10.15 2.97
C SER A 59 14.27 -10.18 4.18
N LEU A 60 14.37 -11.18 5.07
CA LEU A 60 13.52 -11.23 6.27
C LEU A 60 13.66 -9.96 7.13
N GLN A 61 14.87 -9.41 7.26
CA GLN A 61 15.12 -8.19 8.01
C GLN A 61 14.41 -6.99 7.37
N ASP A 62 14.48 -6.88 6.04
CA ASP A 62 13.79 -5.82 5.29
C ASP A 62 12.27 -5.99 5.35
N GLN A 63 11.75 -7.22 5.33
CA GLN A 63 10.32 -7.48 5.51
C GLN A 63 9.84 -7.00 6.88
N VAL A 64 10.56 -7.32 7.95
CA VAL A 64 10.23 -6.84 9.30
C VAL A 64 10.26 -5.31 9.36
N ARG A 65 11.29 -4.68 8.76
CA ARG A 65 11.40 -3.22 8.71
C ARG A 65 10.26 -2.59 7.91
N PHE A 66 9.93 -3.17 6.76
CA PHE A 66 8.86 -2.69 5.90
C PHE A 66 7.50 -2.79 6.61
N VAL A 67 7.19 -3.93 7.22
CA VAL A 67 5.94 -4.10 7.98
C VAL A 67 5.85 -3.10 9.15
N LYS A 68 6.93 -2.89 9.89
CA LYS A 68 6.98 -1.88 10.95
C LYS A 68 6.70 -0.48 10.39
N ASN A 69 7.42 -0.08 9.35
CA ASN A 69 7.24 1.25 8.73
C ASN A 69 5.78 1.47 8.27
N ILE A 70 5.20 0.51 7.55
CA ILE A 70 3.81 0.61 7.05
C ILE A 70 2.80 0.71 8.19
N THR A 71 3.02 -0.02 9.28
CA THR A 71 2.04 -0.09 10.38
C THR A 71 2.18 1.04 11.40
N SER A 72 3.38 1.55 11.64
CA SER A 72 3.65 2.54 12.70
C SER A 72 3.80 3.98 12.20
N TRP A 73 4.03 4.20 10.92
CA TRP A 73 4.25 5.55 10.37
C TRP A 73 2.92 6.29 10.19
N LYS A 74 2.44 6.91 11.27
CA LYS A 74 1.12 7.56 11.32
C LYS A 74 1.01 8.77 10.40
N GLU A 75 2.09 9.53 10.25
CA GLU A 75 2.13 10.75 9.43
C GLU A 75 1.96 10.47 7.92
N MET A 76 2.07 9.22 7.50
CA MET A 76 1.87 8.79 6.10
C MET A 76 0.53 8.09 5.88
N LYS A 77 -0.37 8.12 6.88
CA LYS A 77 -1.70 7.52 6.78
C LYS A 77 -2.77 8.62 6.65
N PRO A 78 -3.80 8.42 5.80
CA PRO A 78 -3.96 7.28 4.89
C PRO A 78 -2.91 7.25 3.78
N GLY A 79 -2.48 6.06 3.38
CA GLY A 79 -1.29 5.88 2.52
C GLY A 79 -1.47 4.88 1.39
N PHE A 80 -0.93 5.22 0.21
CA PHE A 80 -0.85 4.37 -0.98
C PHE A 80 0.61 4.08 -1.30
N TYR A 81 1.03 2.85 -1.07
CA TYR A 81 2.39 2.39 -1.32
C TYR A 81 2.43 1.57 -2.59
N HIS A 82 3.32 1.91 -3.52
CA HIS A 82 3.45 1.16 -4.77
C HIS A 82 4.91 0.82 -5.09
N GLY A 83 5.14 -0.34 -5.69
CA GLY A 83 6.49 -0.73 -6.10
C GLY A 83 6.57 -2.16 -6.58
N HIS A 84 7.72 -2.52 -7.15
CA HIS A 84 8.00 -3.86 -7.65
C HIS A 84 8.44 -4.78 -6.52
N VAL A 85 7.46 -5.27 -5.76
CA VAL A 85 7.66 -6.17 -4.62
C VAL A 85 6.71 -7.36 -4.76
N SER A 86 7.17 -8.55 -4.39
CA SER A 86 6.30 -9.70 -4.23
C SER A 86 5.30 -9.49 -3.09
N TYR A 87 4.22 -10.25 -3.10
CA TYR A 87 3.26 -10.24 -1.98
C TYR A 87 3.98 -10.54 -0.65
N LEU A 88 3.73 -9.71 0.36
CA LEU A 88 4.21 -9.91 1.72
C LEU A 88 3.02 -10.11 2.65
N ASP A 89 3.01 -11.23 3.37
CA ASP A 89 1.96 -11.54 4.32
C ASP A 89 2.21 -10.85 5.67
N PHE A 90 1.49 -9.75 5.90
CA PHE A 90 1.57 -8.97 7.14
C PHE A 90 1.06 -9.77 8.36
N ALA A 91 0.24 -10.80 8.17
CA ALA A 91 -0.29 -11.61 9.28
C ALA A 91 0.82 -12.34 10.03
N LYS A 92 1.89 -12.74 9.34
CA LYS A 92 3.05 -13.42 9.93
C LYS A 92 3.84 -12.58 10.93
N PHE A 93 3.58 -11.27 10.96
CA PHE A 93 4.29 -10.31 11.80
C PHE A 93 3.43 -9.77 12.96
N GLY A 94 2.23 -10.33 13.18
CA GLY A 94 1.39 -9.97 14.33
C GLY A 94 0.84 -8.55 14.31
N VAL A 95 0.59 -8.00 13.12
CA VAL A 95 0.08 -6.62 12.98
C VAL A 95 -1.38 -6.51 13.41
N LYS A 96 -1.76 -5.38 14.02
CA LYS A 96 -3.14 -5.11 14.46
C LYS A 96 -4.10 -4.89 13.29
N LYS A 97 -3.66 -4.12 12.29
CA LYS A 97 -4.42 -3.78 11.08
C LYS A 97 -3.60 -4.18 9.86
N LYS A 98 -4.21 -4.93 8.94
CA LYS A 98 -3.57 -5.37 7.69
C LYS A 98 -3.77 -4.29 6.62
N PRO A 99 -2.77 -4.04 5.77
CA PRO A 99 -2.96 -3.19 4.60
C PRO A 99 -3.89 -3.87 3.60
N ILE A 100 -4.53 -3.06 2.76
CA ILE A 100 -5.35 -3.51 1.63
C ILE A 100 -4.43 -3.73 0.44
N TYR A 101 -4.44 -4.93 -0.12
CA TYR A 101 -3.68 -5.24 -1.33
C TYR A 101 -4.54 -5.08 -2.58
N ILE A 102 -3.98 -4.43 -3.59
CA ILE A 102 -4.55 -4.38 -4.93
C ILE A 102 -3.45 -4.66 -5.96
N ASN A 103 -3.84 -5.16 -7.13
CA ASN A 103 -2.91 -5.36 -8.24
C ASN A 103 -3.64 -5.28 -9.59
N VAL A 104 -2.87 -5.09 -10.65
CA VAL A 104 -3.34 -5.13 -12.04
C VAL A 104 -2.40 -6.05 -12.81
N ILE A 105 -2.97 -7.12 -13.35
CA ILE A 105 -2.28 -8.10 -14.19
C ILE A 105 -2.75 -7.95 -15.64
N ARG A 106 -1.96 -8.50 -16.57
CA ARG A 106 -2.27 -8.56 -18.00
C ARG A 106 -2.14 -10.01 -18.46
N ASP A 107 -2.77 -10.32 -19.59
CA ASP A 107 -2.51 -11.54 -20.34
C ASP A 107 -0.99 -11.81 -20.44
N PRO A 108 -0.51 -13.05 -20.14
CA PRO A 108 0.91 -13.36 -20.12
C PRO A 108 1.64 -13.21 -21.46
N ILE A 109 0.96 -13.39 -22.60
CA ILE A 109 1.55 -13.32 -23.94
C ILE A 109 1.70 -11.85 -24.36
N GLU A 110 0.73 -11.03 -23.99
CA GLU A 110 0.76 -9.59 -24.33
C GLU A 110 1.63 -8.73 -23.39
N ARG A 111 2.15 -9.30 -22.30
CA ARG A 111 2.92 -8.58 -21.28
C ARG A 111 4.42 -8.62 -21.55
#